data_AF-A0A2A7WV31-F1
#
_entry.id   AF-A0A2A7WV31-F1
#
_cell.length_a   1.000
_cell.length_b   1.000
_cell.length_c   1.000
_cell.angle_alpha   90.00
_cell.angle_beta   90.00
_cell.angle_gamma   90.00
#
_symmetry.space_group_name_H-M   'P 1'
#
loop_
_entity.id
_entity.type
_entity.pdbx_description
1 polymer ?
#
loop_
_entity_poly.entity_id
_entity_poly.type
_entity_poly.pdbx_seq_one_letter_code
_entity_poly.pdbx_strand_id
1 'polypeptide(L)'
;MPTNTPNLSIPKPLGTEFFNRTNLNAILDAIDVGAPNWVKSYGIGDVGKDVSGTNLNNIDVSGVYQGGTLTNAPSPYNQGYIIHMKMSSISRKQLFFVIDSNVTFQRFMLSGVWTPWYEILTTDTNYIDFTLQNGATEFSVDRRPGYMKSGKTITIRGAVKNISTSSVIVATLPTGYRPVAEFSYTATTSTVSNKSRSARISVATNGEIQIQYNIDNVYNVGDIYYLQTSFTL
;
A
#
# COMPACT_ATOMS: atom_id res chain seq x y z
N MET A 1 39.89 -26.72 -28.17
CA MET A 1 38.58 -27.25 -27.74
C MET A 1 37.52 -26.24 -28.16
N PRO A 2 36.39 -26.66 -28.78
CA PRO A 2 35.32 -25.73 -29.11
C PRO A 2 34.82 -25.05 -27.83
N THR A 3 34.54 -23.74 -27.91
CA THR A 3 33.96 -22.99 -26.79
C THR A 3 32.45 -22.89 -27.01
N ASN A 4 31.67 -23.03 -25.95
CA ASN A 4 30.21 -22.88 -26.06
C ASN A 4 29.82 -21.38 -26.03
N THR A 5 28.61 -21.06 -26.48
CA THR A 5 28.02 -19.73 -26.28
C THR A 5 27.71 -19.52 -24.79
N PRO A 6 27.86 -18.29 -24.26
CA PRO A 6 27.80 -18.05 -22.82
C PRO A 6 26.42 -18.21 -22.18
N ASN A 7 25.33 -17.99 -22.95
CA ASN A 7 23.97 -18.00 -22.39
C ASN A 7 23.20 -19.29 -22.67
N LEU A 8 23.39 -19.85 -23.88
CA LEU A 8 22.64 -21.01 -24.37
C LEU A 8 23.50 -22.28 -24.45
N SER A 9 24.78 -22.17 -24.10
CA SER A 9 25.74 -23.29 -24.16
C SER A 9 25.82 -23.98 -25.53
N ILE A 10 25.55 -23.25 -26.63
CA ILE A 10 25.59 -23.78 -28.00
C ILE A 10 27.05 -23.98 -28.41
N PRO A 11 27.46 -25.15 -28.92
CA PRO A 11 28.82 -25.37 -29.41
C PRO A 11 29.17 -24.41 -30.56
N LYS A 12 30.31 -23.72 -30.48
CA LYS A 12 30.81 -22.92 -31.61
C LYS A 12 31.57 -23.80 -32.60
N PRO A 13 31.41 -23.56 -33.91
CA PRO A 13 32.13 -24.31 -34.94
C PRO A 13 33.64 -24.05 -34.87
N LEU A 14 34.43 -25.09 -35.13
CA LEU A 14 35.90 -25.06 -35.21
C LEU A 14 36.43 -24.56 -36.56
N GLY A 15 35.55 -24.31 -37.54
CA GLY A 15 35.89 -23.80 -38.87
C GLY A 15 36.35 -24.87 -39.87
N THR A 16 36.54 -26.12 -39.43
CA THR A 16 36.94 -27.26 -40.28
C THR A 16 35.89 -28.37 -40.33
N GLU A 17 34.75 -28.16 -39.68
CA GLU A 17 33.68 -29.17 -39.52
C GLU A 17 32.72 -29.16 -40.72
N PHE A 18 32.28 -30.34 -41.16
CA PHE A 18 31.14 -30.45 -42.07
C PHE A 18 29.84 -30.29 -41.28
N PHE A 19 29.08 -29.24 -41.57
CA PHE A 19 27.78 -29.00 -40.94
C PHE A 19 26.68 -29.83 -41.62
N ASN A 20 26.08 -30.76 -40.88
CA ASN A 20 25.00 -31.62 -41.37
C ASN A 20 23.70 -31.45 -40.57
N ARG A 21 22.64 -32.15 -41.00
CA ARG A 21 21.31 -32.12 -40.34
C ARG A 21 21.37 -32.48 -38.86
N THR A 22 22.21 -33.44 -38.47
CA THR A 22 22.38 -33.83 -37.07
C THR A 22 22.97 -32.69 -36.25
N ASN A 23 23.98 -31.99 -36.77
CA ASN A 23 24.54 -30.82 -36.11
C ASN A 23 23.51 -29.70 -35.96
N LEU A 24 22.70 -29.45 -37.00
CA LEU A 24 21.62 -28.47 -36.95
C LEU A 24 20.59 -28.79 -35.87
N ASN A 25 20.10 -30.04 -35.85
CA ASN A 25 19.11 -30.46 -34.85
C ASN A 25 19.65 -30.32 -33.43
N ALA A 26 20.90 -30.70 -33.19
CA ALA A 26 21.53 -30.55 -31.87
C ALA A 26 21.60 -29.07 -31.41
N ILE A 27 21.80 -28.14 -32.35
CA ILE A 27 21.74 -26.70 -32.05
C ILE A 27 20.31 -26.26 -31.73
N LEU A 28 19.31 -26.72 -32.49
CA LEU A 28 17.91 -26.40 -32.24
C LEU A 28 17.44 -26.91 -30.87
N ASP A 29 17.80 -28.15 -30.51
CA ASP A 29 17.49 -28.73 -29.19
C ASP A 29 18.16 -27.92 -28.07
N ALA A 30 19.41 -27.49 -28.25
CA ALA A 30 20.11 -26.64 -27.29
C ALA A 30 19.45 -25.26 -27.14
N ILE A 31 18.91 -24.69 -28.22
CA ILE A 31 18.16 -23.43 -28.18
C ILE A 31 16.84 -23.63 -27.43
N ASP A 32 16.09 -24.69 -27.76
CA ASP A 32 14.76 -24.97 -27.19
C ASP A 32 14.83 -25.19 -25.67
N VAL A 33 15.88 -25.85 -25.18
CA VAL A 33 16.12 -26.02 -23.74
C VAL A 33 16.78 -24.80 -23.11
N GLY A 34 17.79 -24.23 -23.77
CA GLY A 34 18.63 -23.17 -23.21
C GLY A 34 17.91 -21.84 -23.08
N ALA A 35 17.09 -21.45 -24.06
CA ALA A 35 16.46 -20.14 -24.08
C ALA A 35 15.43 -19.97 -22.95
N PRO A 36 14.51 -20.93 -22.69
CA PRO A 36 13.62 -20.86 -21.53
C PRO A 36 14.39 -20.86 -20.21
N ASN A 37 15.41 -21.71 -20.07
CA ASN A 37 16.21 -21.76 -18.84
C ASN A 37 16.93 -20.44 -18.57
N TRP A 38 17.47 -19.79 -19.60
CA TRP A 38 18.08 -18.49 -19.48
C TRP A 38 17.08 -17.42 -19.00
N VAL A 39 15.86 -17.40 -19.56
CA VAL A 39 14.79 -16.49 -19.10
C VAL A 39 14.37 -16.79 -17.66
N LYS A 40 14.16 -18.07 -17.32
CA LYS A 40 13.80 -18.52 -15.96
C LYS A 40 14.87 -18.19 -14.93
N SER A 41 16.14 -18.10 -15.32
CA SER A 41 17.23 -17.71 -14.41
C SER A 41 17.07 -16.29 -13.82
N TYR A 42 16.24 -15.45 -14.45
CA TYR A 42 15.84 -14.12 -13.96
C TYR A 42 14.50 -14.14 -13.19
N GLY A 43 13.94 -15.32 -12.90
CA GLY A 43 12.66 -15.48 -12.22
C GLY A 43 11.44 -15.16 -13.09
N ILE A 44 11.58 -15.24 -14.42
CA ILE A 44 10.50 -14.97 -15.39
C ILE A 44 10.04 -16.29 -16.01
N GLY A 45 8.73 -16.52 -16.07
CA GLY A 45 8.16 -17.73 -16.67
C GLY A 45 8.18 -18.97 -15.76
N ASP A 46 8.44 -18.77 -14.47
CA ASP A 46 8.38 -19.79 -13.41
C ASP A 46 8.24 -19.09 -12.04
N VAL A 47 8.44 -19.83 -10.95
CA VAL A 47 8.60 -19.27 -9.59
C VAL A 47 9.74 -18.25 -9.58
N GLY A 48 9.53 -17.11 -8.90
CA GLY A 48 10.56 -16.10 -8.73
C GLY A 48 11.83 -16.68 -8.10
N LYS A 49 13.00 -16.11 -8.44
CA LYS A 49 14.27 -16.61 -7.94
C LYS A 49 14.36 -16.47 -6.42
N ASP A 50 14.55 -17.59 -5.72
CA ASP A 50 14.63 -17.61 -4.26
C ASP A 50 15.89 -16.90 -3.76
N VAL A 51 15.70 -15.94 -2.86
CA VAL A 51 16.76 -15.19 -2.15
C VAL A 51 16.54 -15.21 -0.64
N SER A 52 15.85 -16.23 -0.12
CA SER A 52 15.63 -16.39 1.32
C SER A 52 16.93 -16.31 2.13
N GLY A 53 16.87 -15.66 3.29
CA GLY A 53 18.03 -15.42 4.16
C GLY A 53 19.06 -14.41 3.63
N THR A 54 18.80 -13.79 2.47
CA THR A 54 19.74 -12.85 1.85
C THR A 54 19.51 -11.42 2.32
N ASN A 55 20.59 -10.65 2.35
CA ASN A 55 20.53 -9.20 2.48
C ASN A 55 20.13 -8.57 1.14
N LEU A 56 18.99 -7.88 1.09
CA LEU A 56 18.47 -7.29 -0.15
C LEU A 56 19.38 -6.22 -0.77
N ASN A 57 20.34 -5.68 -0.02
CA ASN A 57 21.36 -4.77 -0.54
C ASN A 57 22.39 -5.50 -1.43
N ASN A 58 22.53 -6.82 -1.30
CA ASN A 58 23.53 -7.63 -2.00
C ASN A 58 23.03 -8.15 -3.36
N ILE A 59 21.75 -7.97 -3.69
CA ILE A 59 21.24 -8.33 -5.02
C ILE A 59 21.89 -7.42 -6.07
N ASP A 60 22.56 -8.04 -7.04
CA ASP A 60 23.38 -7.35 -8.04
C ASP A 60 22.99 -7.67 -9.49
N VAL A 61 21.91 -8.41 -9.69
CA VAL A 61 21.41 -8.81 -11.01
C VAL A 61 19.95 -8.41 -11.13
N SER A 62 19.54 -7.84 -12.26
CA SER A 62 18.13 -7.56 -12.53
C SER A 62 17.30 -8.85 -12.57
N GLY A 63 16.08 -8.82 -12.08
CA GLY A 63 15.21 -10.00 -12.09
C GLY A 63 14.00 -9.88 -11.16
N VAL A 64 13.22 -10.96 -11.14
CA VAL A 64 12.08 -11.18 -10.25
C VAL A 64 12.47 -12.22 -9.22
N TYR A 65 12.30 -11.88 -7.95
CA TYR A 65 12.77 -12.66 -6.82
C TYR A 65 11.63 -12.91 -5.83
N GLN A 66 11.80 -13.94 -5.01
CA GLN A 66 10.96 -14.22 -3.84
C GLN A 66 11.85 -14.64 -2.68
N GLY A 67 11.40 -14.48 -1.44
CA GLY A 67 12.10 -15.09 -0.31
C GLY A 67 11.55 -14.70 1.05
N GLY A 68 11.99 -15.45 2.06
CA GLY A 68 11.74 -15.20 3.48
C GLY A 68 13.00 -14.84 4.25
N THR A 69 12.83 -14.42 5.51
CA THR A 69 13.92 -14.03 6.43
C THR A 69 14.92 -13.04 5.80
N LEU A 70 14.41 -12.12 5.00
CA LEU A 70 15.19 -11.12 4.26
C LEU A 70 15.69 -10.02 5.20
N THR A 71 16.97 -9.65 5.07
CA THR A 71 17.53 -8.50 5.79
C THR A 71 17.60 -7.27 4.88
N ASN A 72 17.52 -6.07 5.48
CA ASN A 72 17.32 -4.80 4.75
C ASN A 72 16.06 -4.78 3.87
N ALA A 73 15.03 -5.53 4.26
CA ALA A 73 13.67 -5.42 3.76
C ALA A 73 12.89 -4.27 4.47
N PRO A 74 11.74 -3.82 3.93
CA PRO A 74 10.91 -2.81 4.59
C PRO A 74 10.40 -3.32 5.93
N SER A 75 10.73 -2.63 7.04
CA SER A 75 10.21 -2.99 8.37
C SER A 75 8.69 -2.81 8.46
N PRO A 76 7.93 -3.71 9.12
CA PRO A 76 8.38 -4.88 9.89
C PRO A 76 8.53 -6.17 9.05
N TYR A 77 8.41 -6.08 7.73
CA TYR A 77 8.35 -7.23 6.83
C TYR A 77 9.74 -7.79 6.50
N ASN A 78 9.82 -9.11 6.41
CA ASN A 78 11.04 -9.83 6.00
C ASN A 78 10.74 -10.94 4.98
N GLN A 79 9.54 -10.97 4.39
CA GLN A 79 9.12 -11.95 3.40
C GLN A 79 8.29 -11.27 2.32
N GLY A 80 8.54 -11.63 1.06
CA GLY A 80 7.84 -11.02 -0.07
C GLY A 80 8.42 -11.35 -1.44
N TYR A 81 7.88 -10.68 -2.45
CA TYR A 81 8.36 -10.71 -3.83
C TYR A 81 9.12 -9.42 -4.14
N ILE A 82 10.16 -9.50 -4.96
CA ILE A 82 11.03 -8.36 -5.27
C ILE A 82 11.22 -8.25 -6.78
N ILE A 83 10.99 -7.06 -7.33
CA ILE A 83 11.52 -6.70 -8.65
C ILE A 83 12.77 -5.87 -8.40
N HIS A 84 13.93 -6.38 -8.82
CA HIS A 84 15.19 -5.68 -8.75
C HIS A 84 15.62 -5.24 -10.16
N MET A 85 15.95 -3.97 -10.31
CA MET A 85 16.38 -3.38 -11.57
C MET A 85 17.73 -2.70 -11.36
N LYS A 86 18.78 -3.24 -11.95
CA LYS A 86 20.12 -2.66 -11.93
C LYS A 86 20.35 -1.79 -13.16
N MET A 87 20.76 -0.54 -12.94
CA MET A 87 21.19 0.37 -14.01
C MET A 87 22.72 0.38 -14.15
N SER A 88 23.44 0.34 -13.02
CA SER A 88 24.91 0.31 -12.99
C SER A 88 25.41 -0.42 -11.73
N SER A 89 26.73 -0.48 -11.53
CA SER A 89 27.31 -0.99 -10.28
C SER A 89 26.85 -0.21 -9.03
N ILE A 90 26.53 1.08 -9.19
CA ILE A 90 26.23 2.01 -8.09
C ILE A 90 24.78 2.54 -8.07
N SER A 91 23.96 2.14 -9.05
CA SER A 91 22.58 2.63 -9.17
C SER A 91 21.59 1.53 -9.51
N ARG A 92 20.57 1.36 -8.67
CA ARG A 92 19.58 0.25 -8.73
C ARG A 92 18.24 0.70 -8.16
N LYS A 93 17.15 0.02 -8.52
CA LYS A 93 15.83 0.18 -7.93
C LYS A 93 15.29 -1.16 -7.45
N GLN A 94 14.52 -1.13 -6.38
CA GLN A 94 13.77 -2.28 -5.88
C GLN A 94 12.33 -1.90 -5.62
N LEU A 95 11.44 -2.81 -6.03
CA LEU A 95 10.03 -2.83 -5.66
C LEU A 95 9.81 -4.10 -4.84
N PHE A 96 9.19 -3.99 -3.68
CA PHE A 96 8.94 -5.08 -2.74
C PHE A 96 7.44 -5.21 -2.50
N PHE A 97 6.91 -6.40 -2.74
CA PHE A 97 5.53 -6.77 -2.49
C PHE A 97 5.48 -7.67 -1.26
N VAL A 98 4.77 -7.23 -0.23
CA VAL A 98 4.59 -8.04 0.98
C VAL A 98 3.81 -9.31 0.61
N ILE A 99 4.18 -10.46 1.18
CA ILE A 99 3.62 -11.76 0.77
C ILE A 99 2.12 -11.93 1.07
N ASP A 100 1.64 -11.34 2.16
CA ASP A 100 0.32 -11.59 2.75
C ASP A 100 -0.57 -10.33 2.81
N SER A 101 -0.20 -9.26 2.09
CA SER A 101 -0.99 -8.03 2.04
C SER A 101 -0.80 -7.27 0.73
N ASN A 102 -1.69 -6.32 0.45
CA ASN A 102 -1.59 -5.42 -0.71
C ASN A 102 -0.60 -4.26 -0.49
N VAL A 103 0.32 -4.38 0.46
CA VAL A 103 1.31 -3.36 0.77
C VAL A 103 2.50 -3.52 -0.17
N THR A 104 2.89 -2.42 -0.82
CA THR A 104 4.04 -2.39 -1.73
C THR A 104 5.00 -1.30 -1.29
N PHE A 105 6.31 -1.56 -1.35
CA PHE A 105 7.36 -0.60 -1.05
C PHE A 105 8.30 -0.43 -2.22
N GLN A 106 8.89 0.76 -2.34
CA GLN A 106 9.99 1.02 -3.26
C GLN A 106 11.18 1.64 -2.53
N ARG A 107 12.37 1.41 -3.09
CA ARG A 107 13.57 2.16 -2.77
C ARG A 107 14.49 2.21 -3.99
N PHE A 108 15.48 3.08 -3.92
CA PHE A 108 16.55 3.13 -4.91
C PHE A 108 17.91 3.30 -4.25
N MET A 109 18.93 2.81 -4.94
CA MET A 109 20.33 3.06 -4.66
C MET A 109 20.83 4.11 -5.63
N LEU A 110 21.49 5.15 -5.13
CA LEU A 110 22.16 6.17 -5.92
C LEU A 110 23.58 6.36 -5.40
N SER A 111 24.55 6.29 -6.29
CA SER A 111 25.97 6.49 -5.97
C SER A 111 26.47 5.59 -4.82
N GLY A 112 26.04 4.33 -4.79
CA GLY A 112 26.49 3.39 -3.74
C GLY A 112 25.58 3.32 -2.51
N VAL A 113 24.65 4.27 -2.35
CA VAL A 113 23.89 4.44 -1.11
C VAL A 113 22.42 4.11 -1.32
N TRP A 114 21.87 3.24 -0.47
CA TRP A 114 20.45 2.92 -0.45
C TRP A 114 19.64 4.01 0.26
N THR A 115 18.54 4.42 -0.37
CA THR A 115 17.49 5.17 0.30
C THR A 115 16.68 4.26 1.24
N PRO A 116 15.99 4.84 2.25
CA PRO A 116 14.99 4.12 3.01
C PRO A 116 13.90 3.52 2.11
N TRP A 117 13.22 2.49 2.61
CA TRP A 117 12.01 1.99 1.97
C TRP A 117 10.86 2.98 2.15
N TYR A 118 10.17 3.28 1.06
CA TYR A 118 8.95 4.08 1.05
C TYR A 118 7.78 3.24 0.57
N GLU A 119 6.71 3.22 1.34
CA GLU A 119 5.46 2.56 0.97
C GLU A 119 4.83 3.31 -0.23
N ILE A 120 4.39 2.55 -1.24
CA ILE A 120 3.56 3.06 -2.32
C ILE A 120 2.12 3.02 -1.83
N LEU A 121 1.54 4.20 -1.65
CA LEU A 121 0.16 4.35 -1.17
C LEU A 121 -0.82 3.60 -2.07
N THR A 122 -1.50 2.60 -1.50
CA THR A 122 -2.74 2.08 -2.05
C THR A 122 -3.88 2.88 -1.41
N THR A 123 -4.63 3.63 -2.21
CA THR A 123 -5.85 4.27 -1.71
C THR A 123 -6.91 3.19 -1.54
N ASP A 124 -7.26 2.86 -0.31
CA ASP A 124 -8.55 2.24 -0.07
C ASP A 124 -9.62 3.28 -0.44
N THR A 125 -10.54 2.92 -1.33
CA THR A 125 -11.68 3.78 -1.71
C THR A 125 -12.93 3.41 -0.91
N ASN A 126 -12.85 2.37 -0.08
CA ASN A 126 -14.00 1.85 0.64
C ASN A 126 -14.11 2.52 2.00
N TYR A 127 -15.22 3.22 2.19
CA TYR A 127 -15.61 3.69 3.51
C TYR A 127 -16.24 2.54 4.30
N ILE A 128 -15.88 2.47 5.57
CA ILE A 128 -16.52 1.63 6.57
C ILE A 128 -17.55 2.50 7.29
N ASP A 129 -18.79 2.05 7.36
CA ASP A 129 -19.86 2.76 8.04
C ASP A 129 -19.65 2.75 9.57
N PHE A 130 -19.95 3.87 10.24
CA PHE A 130 -19.88 3.92 11.70
C PHE A 130 -21.02 3.12 12.33
N THR A 131 -20.71 2.45 13.45
CA THR A 131 -21.75 2.11 14.44
C THR A 131 -22.06 3.34 15.26
N LEU A 132 -23.24 3.92 15.06
CA LEU A 132 -23.67 5.13 15.77
C LEU A 132 -24.08 4.83 17.21
N GLN A 133 -23.77 5.76 18.11
CA GLN A 133 -23.92 5.60 19.56
C GLN A 133 -24.84 6.67 20.15
N ASN A 134 -25.29 6.44 21.39
CA ASN A 134 -26.04 7.41 22.21
C ASN A 134 -27.26 8.04 21.51
N GLY A 135 -27.97 7.24 20.72
CA GLY A 135 -29.17 7.66 20.00
C GLY A 135 -28.93 8.47 18.74
N ALA A 136 -27.67 8.77 18.38
CA ALA A 136 -27.36 9.39 17.10
C ALA A 136 -27.79 8.46 15.94
N THR A 137 -28.30 9.06 14.87
CA THR A 137 -28.73 8.33 13.66
C THR A 137 -28.15 8.98 12.42
N GLU A 138 -28.05 8.23 11.31
CA GLU A 138 -27.63 8.81 10.05
C GLU A 138 -28.64 9.88 9.60
N PHE A 139 -28.14 11.00 9.08
CA PHE A 139 -29.01 12.06 8.58
C PHE A 139 -29.80 11.57 7.36
N SER A 140 -29.08 10.98 6.39
CA SER A 140 -29.63 10.36 5.17
C SER A 140 -28.67 9.30 4.62
N VAL A 141 -29.20 8.40 3.79
CA VAL A 141 -28.42 7.34 3.12
C VAL A 141 -27.29 7.90 2.23
N ASP A 142 -27.51 9.04 1.56
CA ASP A 142 -26.50 9.69 0.70
C ASP A 142 -25.37 10.33 1.50
N ARG A 143 -25.55 10.51 2.82
CA ARG A 143 -24.58 11.11 3.73
C ARG A 143 -24.25 10.16 4.87
N ARG A 144 -24.17 8.87 4.56
CA ARG A 144 -23.88 7.84 5.55
C ARG A 144 -22.56 8.12 6.29
N PRO A 145 -22.61 8.25 7.64
CA PRO A 145 -21.42 8.42 8.45
C PRO A 145 -20.47 7.23 8.30
N GLY A 146 -19.21 7.51 8.01
CA GLY A 146 -18.20 6.47 7.89
C GLY A 146 -16.79 7.03 7.87
N TYR A 147 -15.83 6.12 7.86
CA TYR A 147 -14.41 6.43 7.86
C TYR A 147 -13.66 5.56 6.86
N MET A 148 -12.49 6.04 6.43
CA MET A 148 -11.62 5.35 5.47
C MET A 148 -10.17 5.67 5.81
N LYS A 149 -9.28 4.70 5.59
CA LYS A 149 -7.84 4.88 5.75
C LYS A 149 -7.17 4.82 4.37
N SER A 150 -6.46 5.89 4.03
CA SER A 150 -5.65 5.97 2.82
C SER A 150 -4.21 6.30 3.23
N GLY A 151 -3.36 5.28 3.27
CA GLY A 151 -2.04 5.34 3.89
C GLY A 151 -2.10 5.75 5.36
N LYS A 152 -1.46 6.87 5.69
CA LYS A 152 -1.47 7.47 7.03
C LYS A 152 -2.64 8.42 7.27
N THR A 153 -3.46 8.71 6.27
CA THR A 153 -4.58 9.64 6.39
C THR A 153 -5.87 8.89 6.68
N ILE A 154 -6.56 9.30 7.74
CA ILE A 154 -7.92 8.89 8.04
C ILE A 154 -8.86 9.99 7.57
N THR A 155 -9.85 9.62 6.77
CA THR A 155 -10.92 10.52 6.33
C THR A 155 -12.23 10.06 6.96
N ILE A 156 -12.92 10.99 7.63
CA ILE A 156 -14.26 10.82 8.19
C ILE A 156 -15.24 11.54 7.27
N ARG A 157 -16.40 10.93 7.00
CA ARG A 157 -17.45 11.48 6.16
C ARG A 157 -18.84 11.38 6.80
N GLY A 158 -19.80 11.95 6.09
CA GLY A 158 -21.23 11.79 6.36
C GLY A 158 -21.75 12.77 7.39
N ALA A 159 -22.98 12.54 7.82
CA ALA A 159 -23.67 13.40 8.77
C ALA A 159 -24.64 12.62 9.64
N VAL A 160 -24.77 13.08 10.89
CA VAL A 160 -25.68 12.52 11.90
C VAL A 160 -26.79 13.51 12.26
N LYS A 161 -27.84 13.00 12.89
CA LYS A 161 -28.93 13.75 13.52
C LYS A 161 -29.31 13.11 14.86
N ASN A 162 -30.38 13.60 15.46
CA ASN A 162 -30.92 13.16 16.76
C ASN A 162 -30.03 13.53 17.95
N ILE A 163 -29.51 14.75 17.93
CA ILE A 163 -28.68 15.32 19.00
C ILE A 163 -29.51 16.33 19.77
N SER A 164 -29.80 16.02 21.04
CA SER A 164 -30.69 16.82 21.91
C SER A 164 -29.94 17.59 23.00
N THR A 165 -28.65 17.30 23.19
CA THR A 165 -27.81 17.89 24.26
C THR A 165 -26.38 18.09 23.79
N SER A 166 -25.59 18.82 24.59
CA SER A 166 -24.13 18.89 24.45
C SER A 166 -23.45 17.55 24.79
N SER A 167 -22.19 17.45 24.40
CA SER A 167 -21.25 16.38 24.77
C SER A 167 -21.69 14.97 24.38
N VAL A 168 -22.38 14.82 23.25
CA VAL A 168 -22.85 13.51 22.76
C VAL A 168 -21.76 12.83 21.94
N ILE A 169 -21.31 11.65 22.37
CA ILE A 169 -20.43 10.79 21.58
C ILE A 169 -21.30 10.07 20.54
N VAL A 170 -21.02 10.32 19.26
CA VAL A 170 -21.86 9.83 18.15
C VAL A 170 -21.33 8.54 17.52
N ALA A 171 -20.02 8.31 17.62
CA ALA A 171 -19.35 7.11 17.15
C ALA A 171 -17.95 7.00 17.76
N THR A 172 -17.31 5.83 17.63
CA THR A 172 -15.93 5.59 18.07
C THR A 172 -15.13 4.95 16.95
N LEU A 173 -13.94 5.49 16.65
CA LEU A 173 -12.98 4.89 15.72
C LEU A 173 -12.31 3.65 16.34
N PRO A 174 -12.21 2.54 15.61
CA PRO A 174 -11.50 1.36 16.08
C PRO A 174 -9.98 1.59 16.16
N THR A 175 -9.30 0.75 16.95
CA THR A 175 -7.83 0.73 17.02
C THR A 175 -7.22 0.62 15.62
N GLY A 176 -6.18 1.42 15.34
CA GLY A 176 -5.56 1.51 14.00
C GLY A 176 -6.08 2.64 13.11
N TYR A 177 -7.18 3.30 13.52
CA TYR A 177 -7.80 4.45 12.85
C TYR A 177 -7.88 5.70 13.75
N ARG A 178 -7.36 5.64 14.98
CA ARG A 178 -7.47 6.71 15.98
C ARG A 178 -6.38 7.77 15.79
N PRO A 179 -6.65 9.06 16.05
CA PRO A 179 -5.63 10.09 15.94
C PRO A 179 -4.59 9.96 17.06
N VAL A 180 -3.36 10.40 16.78
CA VAL A 180 -2.27 10.46 17.78
C VAL A 180 -2.44 11.58 18.80
N ALA A 181 -3.20 12.62 18.45
CA ALA A 181 -3.54 13.73 19.32
C ALA A 181 -5.02 14.06 19.16
N GLU A 182 -5.66 14.46 20.26
CA GLU A 182 -7.02 14.98 20.18
C GLU A 182 -7.04 16.25 19.34
N PHE A 183 -8.08 16.38 18.51
CA PHE A 183 -8.33 17.61 17.77
C PHE A 183 -9.82 17.96 17.78
N SER A 184 -10.11 19.25 17.58
CA SER A 184 -11.47 19.75 17.40
C SER A 184 -11.58 20.55 16.12
N TYR A 185 -12.76 20.57 15.52
CA TYR A 185 -13.08 21.40 14.37
C TYR A 185 -14.51 21.93 14.47
N THR A 186 -14.78 23.01 13.76
CA THR A 186 -16.12 23.58 13.65
C THR A 186 -16.79 23.02 12.40
N ALA A 187 -17.93 22.38 12.55
CA ALA A 187 -18.76 21.90 11.45
C ALA A 187 -20.00 22.77 11.33
N THR A 188 -20.45 23.03 10.09
CA THR A 188 -21.77 23.62 9.87
C THR A 188 -22.86 22.63 10.30
N THR A 189 -24.01 23.17 10.67
CA THR A 189 -25.21 22.41 11.04
C THR A 189 -26.43 22.98 10.29
N SER A 190 -27.64 22.49 10.59
CA SER A 190 -28.87 23.01 9.99
C SER A 190 -29.04 24.52 10.20
N THR A 191 -29.69 25.17 9.23
CA THR A 191 -30.11 26.56 9.39
C THR A 191 -31.33 26.65 10.31
N VAL A 192 -31.34 27.63 11.21
CA VAL A 192 -32.53 27.98 12.02
C VAL A 192 -32.82 29.44 11.81
N SER A 193 -34.08 29.78 11.52
CA SER A 193 -34.51 31.17 11.28
C SER A 193 -33.64 31.91 10.24
N ASN A 194 -33.30 31.23 9.14
CA ASN A 194 -32.45 31.73 8.05
C ASN A 194 -31.01 32.12 8.46
N LYS A 195 -30.51 31.58 9.57
CA LYS A 195 -29.12 31.76 10.00
C LYS A 195 -28.38 30.43 9.94
N SER A 196 -27.16 30.46 9.39
CA SER A 196 -26.25 29.33 9.47
C SER A 196 -25.84 29.10 10.92
N ARG A 197 -25.82 27.85 11.34
CA ARG A 197 -25.37 27.43 12.68
C ARG A 197 -24.19 26.50 12.55
N SER A 198 -23.39 26.43 13.60
CA SER A 198 -22.25 25.54 13.65
C SER A 198 -22.14 24.84 15.00
N ALA A 199 -21.54 23.66 14.98
CA ALA A 199 -21.20 22.86 16.14
C ALA A 199 -19.69 22.70 16.23
N ARG A 200 -19.18 22.58 17.47
CA ARG A 200 -17.82 22.09 17.71
C ARG A 200 -17.84 20.58 17.84
N ILE A 201 -17.01 19.91 17.04
CA ILE A 201 -16.86 18.46 17.05
C ILE A 201 -15.42 18.12 17.43
N SER A 202 -15.22 17.12 18.27
CA SER A 202 -13.89 16.63 18.66
C SER A 202 -13.71 15.16 18.27
N VAL A 203 -12.47 14.79 17.98
CA VAL A 203 -12.05 13.40 17.83
C VAL A 203 -10.91 13.16 18.83
N ALA A 204 -11.18 12.34 19.84
CA ALA A 204 -10.23 12.03 20.91
C ALA A 204 -9.27 10.90 20.52
N THR A 205 -8.16 10.76 21.25
CA THR A 205 -7.12 9.72 21.00
C THR A 205 -7.62 8.29 21.26
N ASN A 206 -8.69 8.13 22.03
CA ASN A 206 -9.41 6.86 22.20
C ASN A 206 -10.36 6.56 21.02
N GLY A 207 -10.48 7.48 20.05
CA GLY A 207 -11.32 7.35 18.87
C GLY A 207 -12.73 7.93 19.01
N GLU A 208 -13.13 8.43 20.18
CA GLU A 208 -14.47 8.98 20.37
C GLU A 208 -14.67 10.24 19.53
N ILE A 209 -15.74 10.24 18.73
CA ILE A 209 -16.20 11.39 17.96
C ILE A 209 -17.36 12.02 18.72
N GLN A 210 -17.18 13.24 19.21
CA GLN A 210 -18.14 13.91 20.08
C GLN A 210 -18.61 15.22 19.49
N ILE A 211 -19.92 15.43 19.46
CA ILE A 211 -20.53 16.74 19.25
C ILE A 211 -20.53 17.45 20.61
N GLN A 212 -19.61 18.39 20.78
CA GLN A 212 -19.38 19.02 22.08
C GLN A 212 -20.48 20.02 22.40
N TYR A 213 -20.73 20.98 21.53
CA TYR A 213 -21.81 21.96 21.71
C TYR A 213 -22.15 22.66 20.39
N ASN A 214 -23.38 23.14 20.29
CA ASN A 214 -23.75 24.16 19.31
C ASN A 214 -23.31 25.52 19.80
N ILE A 215 -22.81 26.39 18.90
CA ILE A 215 -22.29 27.71 19.28
C ILE A 215 -23.36 28.56 20.00
N ASP A 216 -24.63 28.36 19.67
CA ASP A 216 -25.78 29.02 20.30
C ASP A 216 -26.46 28.20 21.41
N ASN A 217 -25.92 27.01 21.72
CA ASN A 217 -26.43 26.08 22.73
C ASN A 217 -27.91 25.66 22.56
N VAL A 218 -28.44 25.71 21.34
CA VAL A 218 -29.78 25.22 20.99
C VAL A 218 -29.66 23.83 20.36
N TYR A 219 -30.58 22.89 20.61
CA TYR A 219 -30.51 21.55 20.04
C TYR A 219 -31.87 21.13 19.49
N ASN A 220 -31.91 20.72 18.21
CA ASN A 220 -33.08 20.07 17.62
C ASN A 220 -32.67 18.71 17.09
N VAL A 221 -33.50 17.70 17.36
CA VAL A 221 -33.25 16.32 16.91
C VAL A 221 -33.21 16.17 15.39
N GLY A 222 -33.84 17.09 14.65
CA GLY A 222 -33.79 17.14 13.18
C GLY A 222 -32.56 17.83 12.60
N ASP A 223 -31.72 18.46 13.42
CA ASP A 223 -30.55 19.19 12.93
C ASP A 223 -29.49 18.23 12.37
N ILE A 224 -28.87 18.63 11.25
CA ILE A 224 -27.76 17.92 10.65
C ILE A 224 -26.43 18.31 11.28
N TYR A 225 -25.56 17.34 11.51
CA TYR A 225 -24.19 17.55 11.99
C TYR A 225 -23.22 16.82 11.06
N TYR A 226 -22.41 17.57 10.31
CA TYR A 226 -21.45 17.00 9.37
C TYR A 226 -20.18 16.54 10.08
N LEU A 227 -19.77 15.28 9.86
CA LEU A 227 -18.56 14.69 10.45
C LEU A 227 -17.34 14.82 9.53
N GLN A 228 -17.43 15.60 8.45
CA GLN A 228 -16.42 15.63 7.38
C GLN A 228 -15.10 16.25 7.85
N THR A 229 -14.08 15.41 8.02
CA THR A 229 -12.73 15.83 8.40
C THR A 229 -11.69 14.79 8.00
N SER A 230 -10.41 15.16 8.02
CA SER A 230 -9.31 14.21 7.85
C SER A 230 -8.14 14.54 8.77
N PHE A 231 -7.39 13.52 9.14
CA PHE A 231 -6.20 13.63 10.00
C PHE A 231 -5.18 12.54 9.68
N THR A 232 -3.95 12.73 10.15
CA THR A 232 -2.85 11.78 9.94
C THR A 232 -2.59 10.98 11.21
N LEU A 233 -2.28 9.69 11.05
CA LEU A 233 -1.76 8.78 12.08
C LEU A 233 -0.30 9.08 12.42
#